data_AF-A0A2Z6LM01-F1
#
_entry.id   AF-A0A2Z6LM01-F1
#
_cell.length_a   1.000
_cell.length_b   1.000
_cell.length_c   1.000
_cell.angle_alpha   90.00
_cell.angle_beta   90.00
_cell.angle_gamma   90.00
#
_symmetry.space_group_name_H-M   'P 1'
#
loop_
_entity.id
_entity.type
_entity.pdbx_description
1 polymer ?
#
loop_
_entity_poly.entity_id
_entity_poly.type
_entity_poly.pdbx_seq_one_letter_code
_entity_poly.pdbx_strand_id
1 'polypeptide(L)' 'MGFKSYVATLKVVPMNGDDEAVAGCVIEWGFVCDPIEGWTLQDFNSYIEYCLQFMAKKIEVLEEISLEKPSYPSASTP' A
#
# COMPACT_ATOMS: atom_id res chain seq x y z
N MET A 1 -15.79 1.29 21.71
CA MET A 1 -14.55 1.68 21.00
C MET A 1 -14.60 1.12 19.61
N GLY A 2 -15.03 1.90 18.63
CA GLY A 2 -15.19 1.45 17.26
C GLY A 2 -15.55 2.61 16.36
N PHE A 3 -15.30 2.43 15.07
CA PHE A 3 -15.75 3.35 14.04
C PHE A 3 -17.27 3.24 13.95
N LYS A 4 -17.98 4.35 14.14
CA LYS A 4 -19.45 4.38 13.97
C LYS A 4 -19.79 4.30 12.48
N SER A 5 -19.38 5.32 11.74
CA SER A 5 -19.38 5.35 10.28
C SER A 5 -17.95 5.58 9.79
N TYR A 6 -17.47 4.72 8.88
CA TYR A 6 -16.17 4.86 8.23
C TYR A 6 -16.25 4.34 6.80
N VAL A 7 -15.91 5.20 5.85
CA VAL A 7 -15.77 4.84 4.44
C VAL A 7 -14.42 5.35 3.97
N ALA A 8 -13.61 4.47 3.39
CA ALA A 8 -12.34 4.83 2.79
C ALA A 8 -12.29 4.45 1.32
N THR A 9 -11.57 5.27 0.55
CA THR A 9 -11.21 5.02 -0.83
C THR A 9 -9.69 4.98 -0.90
N LEU A 10 -9.15 3.85 -1.34
CA LEU A 10 -7.73 3.68 -1.63
C LEU A 10 -7.53 3.72 -3.14
N LYS A 11 -6.58 4.55 -3.60
CA LYS A 11 -6.16 4.61 -5.00
C LYS A 11 -4.65 4.42 -5.09
N VAL A 12 -4.21 3.72 -6.13
CA VAL A 12 -2.81 3.67 -6.53
C VAL A 12 -2.71 4.41 -7.85
N VAL A 13 -1.92 5.49 -7.87
CA VAL A 13 -1.74 6.32 -9.05
C VAL A 13 -0.28 6.26 -9.52
N PRO A 14 -0.02 6.26 -10.83
CA PRO A 14 1.34 6.32 -11.33
C PRO A 14 2.01 7.62 -10.90
N MET A 15 3.25 7.54 -10.45
CA MET A 15 4.07 8.71 -10.18
C MET A 15 4.73 9.12 -11.50
N ASN A 16 4.13 10.08 -12.19
CA ASN A 16 4.70 10.60 -13.43
C ASN A 16 5.88 11.53 -13.08
N GLY A 17 7.10 10.99 -13.10
CA GLY A 17 8.32 11.79 -13.10
C GLY A 17 8.68 12.25 -14.50
N ASP A 18 9.34 13.40 -14.64
CA ASP A 18 9.85 13.92 -15.91
C ASP A 18 10.97 13.03 -16.51
N ASP A 19 11.49 12.07 -15.73
CA ASP A 19 12.50 11.09 -16.12
C ASP A 19 11.89 9.70 -16.27
N GLU A 20 11.99 9.12 -17.48
CA GLU A 20 11.52 7.76 -17.82
C GLU A 20 12.17 6.64 -16.97
N ALA A 21 13.22 6.97 -16.21
CA ALA A 21 14.00 6.01 -15.44
C ALA A 21 13.44 5.70 -14.03
N VAL A 22 12.46 6.45 -13.52
CA VAL A 22 11.88 6.22 -12.18
C VAL A 22 10.37 6.05 -12.26
N ALA A 23 9.92 4.87 -12.71
CA ALA A 23 8.51 4.50 -12.63
C ALA A 23 8.15 4.17 -11.17
N GLY A 24 7.49 5.11 -10.48
CA GLY A 24 6.98 4.92 -9.12
C GLY A 24 5.45 4.88 -9.06
N CYS A 25 4.91 4.66 -7.87
CA CYS A 25 3.48 4.82 -7.61
C CYS A 25 3.23 5.60 -6.31
N VAL A 26 2.09 6.27 -6.23
CA VAL A 26 1.61 6.96 -5.04
C VAL A 26 0.34 6.27 -4.56
N ILE A 27 0.25 6.01 -3.26
CA ILE A 27 -0.96 5.48 -2.64
C ILE A 27 -1.71 6.65 -2.02
N GLU A 28 -2.91 6.92 -2.52
CA GLU A 28 -3.82 7.90 -1.95
C GLU A 28 -4.85 7.19 -1.06
N TRP A 29 -5.06 7.72 0.16
CA TRP A 29 -6.08 7.25 1.09
C TRP A 29 -7.03 8.39 1.42
N GLY A 30 -8.22 8.39 0.83
CA GLY A 30 -9.31 9.29 1.21
C GLY A 30 -10.26 8.59 2.17
N PHE A 31 -10.73 9.27 3.21
CA PHE A 31 -11.73 8.71 4.12
C PHE A 31 -12.75 9.75 4.58
N VAL A 32 -13.93 9.26 4.95
CA VAL A 32 -14.97 10.00 5.66
C VAL A 32 -15.38 9.17 6.87
N CYS A 33 -15.34 9.77 8.06
CA CYS A 33 -15.74 9.08 9.27
C CYS A 33 -16.39 10.01 10.29
N ASP A 34 -17.20 9.43 11.16
CA ASP A 34 -17.63 10.10 12.38
C ASP A 34 -16.44 10.29 13.32
N PRO A 35 -16.50 11.24 14.26
CA PRO A 35 -15.49 11.39 15.31
C PRO A 35 -15.23 10.06 16.02
N ILE A 36 -13.96 9.65 16.05
CA ILE A 36 -13.52 8.41 16.66
C ILE A 36 -13.24 8.69 18.12
N GLU A 37 -14.01 8.06 19.01
CA GLU A 37 -13.86 8.26 20.45
C GLU A 37 -12.45 7.85 20.90
N GLY A 38 -11.78 8.75 21.64
CA GLY A 38 -10.41 8.53 22.14
C GLY A 38 -9.30 8.84 21.14
N TRP A 39 -9.62 9.32 19.93
CA TRP A 39 -8.64 9.69 18.92
C TRP A 39 -8.87 11.13 18.45
N THR A 40 -7.80 11.92 18.37
CA THR A 40 -7.87 13.16 17.61
C THR A 40 -7.79 12.85 16.11
N LEU A 41 -8.24 13.77 15.26
CA LEU A 41 -8.06 13.64 13.81
C LEU A 41 -6.58 13.49 13.45
N GLN A 42 -5.69 14.19 14.16
CA GLN A 42 -4.24 14.11 13.94
C GLN A 42 -3.67 12.74 14.31
N ASP A 43 -4.07 12.18 15.44
CA ASP A 43 -3.64 10.82 15.83
C ASP A 43 -4.09 9.81 14.78
N PHE A 44 -5.33 9.94 14.30
CA PHE A 44 -5.88 9.02 13.33
C PHE A 44 -5.19 9.15 11.96
N ASN A 45 -4.93 10.38 11.50
CA ASN A 45 -4.15 10.62 10.29
C ASN A 45 -2.74 10.02 10.41
N SER A 46 -2.06 10.21 11.56
CA SER A 46 -0.72 9.65 11.78
C SER A 46 -0.73 8.12 11.74
N TYR A 47 -1.79 7.49 12.25
CA TYR A 47 -1.98 6.04 12.15
C TYR A 47 -2.21 5.57 10.71
N ILE A 48 -3.04 6.27 9.94
CA ILE A 48 -3.25 5.95 8.52
C ILE A 48 -1.95 6.11 7.72
N GLU A 49 -1.16 7.17 7.97
CA GLU A 49 0.16 7.36 7.35
C GLU A 49 1.11 6.21 7.67
N TYR A 50 1.17 5.76 8.93
CA TYR A 50 1.96 4.60 9.32
C TYR A 50 1.53 3.33 8.58
N CYS A 51 0.21 3.09 8.46
CA CYS A 51 -0.33 1.97 7.69
C CYS A 51 0.03 2.07 6.19
N LEU A 52 -0.05 3.26 5.61
CA LEU A 52 0.32 3.51 4.20
C LEU A 52 1.79 3.20 3.94
N GLN A 53 2.69 3.68 4.79
CA GLN A 53 4.13 3.39 4.68
C GLN A 53 4.41 1.90 4.80
N PHE A 54 3.71 1.21 5.69
CA PHE A 54 3.84 -0.24 5.84
C PHE A 54 3.36 -1.01 4.61
N MET A 55 2.24 -0.59 4.01
CA MET A 55 1.72 -1.19 2.77
C MET A 55 2.64 -0.93 1.58
N ALA A 56 3.15 0.30 1.42
CA ALA A 56 4.09 0.65 0.35
C ALA A 56 5.32 -0.27 0.36
N LYS A 57 5.97 -0.40 1.53
CA LYS A 57 7.13 -1.30 1.70
C LYS A 57 6.82 -2.75 1.34
N LYS A 58 5.62 -3.23 1.68
CA LYS A 58 5.21 -4.61 1.34
C LYS A 58 4.99 -4.79 -0.15
N ILE A 59 4.44 -3.80 -0.83
CA ILE A 59 4.20 -3.86 -2.28
C ILE A 59 5.55 -3.88 -3.02
N GLU A 60 6.50 -3.03 -2.63
CA GLU A 60 7.87 -3.02 -3.18
C GLU A 60 8.55 -4.40 -3.05
N VAL A 61 8.47 -5.02 -1.87
CA VAL A 61 9.06 -6.36 -1.63
C VAL A 61 8.38 -7.47 -2.43
N LEU A 62 7.08 -7.36 -2.71
CA LEU A 62 6.33 -8.37 -3.49
C LEU A 62 6.66 -8.35 -4.99
N GLU A 63 7.04 -7.18 -5.52
CA GLU A 63 7.53 -7.07 -6.90
C GLU A 63 8.88 -7.79 -7.07
N GLU A 64 9.78 -7.68 -6.10
CA GLU A 64 11.07 -8.39 -6.12
C GLU A 64 10.90 -9.92 -6.08
N ILE A 65 9.99 -10.43 -5.26
CA ILE A 65 9.72 -11.89 -5.15
C ILE A 65 9.08 -12.45 -6.43
N SER A 66 8.27 -11.67 -7.15
CA SER A 66 7.67 -12.13 -8.41
C SER A 66 8.68 -12.26 -9.56
N LEU A 67 9.84 -11.59 -9.44
CA LEU A 67 10.94 -11.68 -10.39
C LEU A 67 11.88 -12.87 -10.09
N GLU A 68 11.98 -13.30 -8.82
CA GLU A 68 12.59 -14.57 -8.43
C GLU A 68 11.60 -15.75 -8.61
N LYS A 69 11.19 -16.05 -9.86
CA LYS A 69 10.56 -17.35 -10.10
C LYS A 69 11.60 -18.45 -9.88
N PRO A 70 11.37 -19.44 -9.01
CA PRO A 70 12.25 -20.60 -8.94
C PRO A 70 12.21 -21.31 -10.29
N SER A 71 13.38 -21.48 -10.92
CA SER A 71 13.51 -22.35 -12.08
C SER A 71 13.14 -23.76 -11.62
N TYR A 72 11.94 -24.23 -12.00
CA TYR A 72 11.58 -25.62 -11.81
C TYR A 72 12.69 -26.49 -12.43
N PRO A 73 13.34 -27.39 -11.68
CA PRO A 73 14.25 -28.34 -12.28
C PRO A 73 13.46 -29.08 -13.35
N SER A 74 13.92 -29.05 -14.59
CA SER A 74 13.27 -29.83 -15.66
C SER A 74 13.16 -31.26 -15.14
N ALA A 75 11.93 -31.76 -15.00
CA ALA A 75 11.70 -33.15 -14.72
C ALA A 75 12.52 -33.94 -15.72
N SER A 76 13.53 -34.66 -15.22
CA SER A 76 14.29 -35.62 -16.01
C SER A 76 13.29 -36.64 -16.52
N THR A 77 12.91 -36.50 -17.78
CA THR A 77 12.11 -37.48 -18.52
C THR A 77 12.84 -38.83 -18.46
N PRO A 78 12.11 -39.93 -18.21
CA PRO A 78 12.68 -41.27 -18.05
C PRO A 78 13.40 -41.80 -19.28
#